data_AF-A0A8E0RY81-F1
#
_entry.id   AF-A0A8E0RY81-F1
#
_cell.length_a   1.000
_cell.length_b   1.000
_cell.length_c   1.000
_cell.angle_alpha   90.00
_cell.angle_beta   90.00
_cell.angle_gamma   90.00
#
_symmetry.space_group_name_H-M   'P 1'
#
loop_
_entity.id
_entity.type
_entity.pdbx_description
1 polymer ?
#
loop_
_entity_poly.entity_id
_entity_poly.type
_entity_poly.pdbx_seq_one_letter_code
_entity_poly.pdbx_strand_id
1 'polypeptide(L)'
;MKKGCEDCFFGTIFVILSLVFALCYVYALVVGDAKILTKNFDCFGNVCGEHTNIYNSIPSLNMTTRKFLLQTSFSNVLNSVGVCVKHCPNETLESLNDLSEYVQKTGNRLCDCRVPEKMQLSQPRIGDVHLCPELPVPQTIPMRGLCVPVEWRLNPKKVPYAVSKKARKESMLRIRTVEDLDFHFSWTVPAISLVLTWGK
;
A
#
# COMPACT_ATOMS: atom_id res chain seq x y z
N MET A 1 10.93 -60.17 -10.02
CA MET A 1 10.47 -59.17 -9.03
C MET A 1 10.31 -57.85 -9.77
N LYS A 2 9.08 -57.37 -9.97
CA LYS A 2 8.83 -56.10 -10.67
C LYS A 2 9.21 -54.96 -9.71
N LYS A 3 10.21 -54.16 -10.05
CA LYS A 3 10.49 -52.90 -9.35
C LYS A 3 9.28 -52.00 -9.62
N GLY A 4 8.43 -51.80 -8.61
CA GLY A 4 7.38 -50.79 -8.69
C GLY A 4 8.03 -49.43 -8.89
N CYS A 5 7.55 -48.65 -9.85
CA CYS A 5 8.09 -47.33 -10.11
C CYS A 5 7.60 -46.38 -8.99
N GLU A 6 8.35 -46.31 -7.89
CA GLU A 6 8.11 -45.37 -6.78
C GLU A 6 8.02 -43.93 -7.29
N ASP A 7 8.73 -43.64 -8.38
CA ASP A 7 8.77 -42.34 -9.07
C ASP A 7 7.42 -41.92 -9.67
N CYS A 8 6.57 -42.89 -10.05
CA CYS A 8 5.24 -42.59 -10.59
C CYS A 8 4.30 -42.01 -9.52
N PHE A 9 4.44 -42.44 -8.27
CA PHE A 9 3.60 -41.94 -7.17
C PHE A 9 3.94 -40.48 -6.85
N PHE A 10 5.23 -40.18 -6.69
CA PHE A 10 5.70 -38.81 -6.45
C PHE A 10 5.43 -37.89 -7.64
N GLY A 11 5.62 -38.36 -8.88
CA GLY A 11 5.27 -37.62 -10.08
C GLY A 11 3.78 -37.28 -10.16
N THR A 12 2.90 -38.22 -9.80
CA THR A 12 1.45 -37.99 -9.77
C THR A 12 1.09 -36.92 -8.73
N ILE A 13 1.67 -36.99 -7.52
CA ILE A 13 1.46 -35.96 -6.49
C ILE A 13 1.95 -34.59 -6.98
N PHE A 14 3.14 -34.53 -7.58
CA PHE A 14 3.69 -33.29 -8.10
C PHE A 14 2.79 -32.64 -9.16
N VAL A 15 2.24 -33.42 -10.08
CA VAL A 15 1.30 -32.93 -11.10
C VAL A 15 0.01 -32.40 -10.47
N ILE A 16 -0.57 -33.13 -9.52
CA ILE A 16 -1.79 -32.67 -8.82
C ILE A 16 -1.52 -31.36 -8.07
N LEU A 17 -0.43 -31.28 -7.30
CA LEU A 17 -0.07 -30.06 -6.57
C LEU A 17 0.16 -28.90 -7.53
N SER A 18 0.88 -29.11 -8.64
CA SER A 18 1.11 -28.09 -9.65
C SER A 18 -0.19 -27.57 -10.27
N LEU A 19 -1.16 -28.46 -10.52
CA LEU A 19 -2.47 -28.08 -11.03
C LEU A 19 -3.26 -27.26 -10.01
N VAL A 20 -3.23 -27.65 -8.72
CA VAL A 20 -3.85 -26.86 -7.64
C VAL A 20 -3.23 -25.47 -7.54
N PHE A 21 -1.90 -25.35 -7.54
CA PHE A 21 -1.22 -24.05 -7.52
C PHE A 21 -1.59 -23.18 -8.73
N ALA A 22 -1.66 -23.77 -9.93
CA ALA A 22 -2.08 -23.06 -11.13
C ALA A 22 -3.51 -22.52 -11.01
N LEU A 23 -4.45 -23.33 -10.48
CA LEU A 23 -5.83 -22.88 -10.24
C LEU A 23 -5.90 -21.77 -9.19
N CYS A 24 -5.16 -21.89 -8.09
CA CYS A 24 -5.08 -20.84 -7.06
C CYS A 24 -4.51 -19.53 -7.63
N TYR A 25 -3.50 -19.60 -8.48
CA TYR A 25 -2.91 -18.43 -9.13
C TYR A 25 -3.92 -17.71 -10.03
N VAL A 26 -4.64 -18.45 -10.89
CA VAL A 26 -5.69 -17.87 -11.74
C VAL A 26 -6.80 -17.27 -10.89
N TYR A 27 -7.23 -17.96 -9.83
CA TYR A 27 -8.26 -17.45 -8.91
C TYR A 27 -7.83 -16.12 -8.28
N ALA A 28 -6.59 -16.02 -7.78
CA ALA A 28 -6.07 -14.79 -7.20
C ALA A 28 -6.03 -13.63 -8.21
N LEU A 29 -5.69 -13.90 -9.47
CA LEU A 29 -5.71 -12.88 -10.52
C LEU A 29 -7.13 -12.42 -10.90
N VAL A 30 -8.09 -13.33 -10.93
CA VAL A 30 -9.48 -13.02 -11.33
C VAL A 30 -10.25 -12.32 -10.21
N VAL A 31 -10.06 -12.77 -8.97
CA VAL A 31 -10.77 -12.23 -7.79
C VAL A 31 -10.03 -11.03 -7.19
N GLY A 32 -8.73 -10.91 -7.40
CA GLY A 32 -7.92 -9.82 -6.87
C GLY A 32 -8.35 -8.46 -7.41
N ASP A 33 -8.54 -7.49 -6.53
CA ASP A 33 -8.83 -6.11 -6.94
C ASP A 33 -7.53 -5.36 -7.25
N ALA A 34 -7.18 -5.33 -8.53
CA ALA A 34 -5.99 -4.62 -9.02
C ALA A 34 -6.06 -3.10 -8.81
N LYS A 35 -7.23 -2.52 -8.50
CA LYS A 35 -7.35 -1.08 -8.27
C LYS A 35 -6.55 -0.64 -7.05
N ILE A 36 -6.48 -1.48 -6.00
CA ILE A 36 -5.77 -1.17 -4.74
C ILE A 36 -4.28 -0.87 -5.01
N LEU A 37 -3.69 -1.50 -6.02
CA LEU A 37 -2.28 -1.32 -6.38
C LEU A 37 -2.03 -0.18 -7.36
N THR A 38 -3.05 0.22 -8.12
CA THR A 38 -2.90 1.15 -9.26
C THR A 38 -3.45 2.55 -8.97
N LYS A 39 -4.33 2.69 -7.98
CA LYS A 39 -4.99 3.95 -7.62
C LYS A 39 -4.47 4.48 -6.30
N ASN A 40 -4.37 5.80 -6.22
CA ASN A 40 -4.10 6.50 -4.97
C ASN A 40 -5.42 6.80 -4.27
N PHE A 41 -5.57 6.41 -3.01
CA PHE A 41 -6.81 6.59 -2.26
C PHE A 41 -6.55 7.06 -0.81
N ASP A 42 -7.54 7.68 -0.19
CA ASP A 42 -7.49 8.11 1.21
C ASP A 42 -7.91 7.00 2.20
N CYS A 43 -7.89 7.30 3.49
CA CYS A 43 -8.31 6.36 4.55
C CYS A 43 -9.77 5.86 4.47
N PHE A 44 -10.64 6.50 3.70
CA PHE A 44 -12.00 6.01 3.43
C PHE A 44 -12.09 5.21 2.12
N GLY A 45 -10.98 5.06 1.40
CA GLY A 45 -10.95 4.39 0.10
C GLY A 45 -11.35 5.29 -1.06
N ASN A 46 -11.54 6.61 -0.88
CA ASN A 46 -11.87 7.50 -1.98
C ASN A 46 -10.66 7.69 -2.88
N VAL A 47 -10.82 7.47 -4.18
CA VAL A 47 -9.73 7.61 -5.15
C VAL A 47 -9.45 9.09 -5.42
N CYS A 48 -8.20 9.52 -5.26
CA CYS A 48 -7.82 10.91 -5.50
C CYS A 48 -8.04 11.28 -6.97
N GLY A 49 -8.73 12.40 -7.23
CA GLY A 49 -9.01 12.91 -8.57
C GLY A 49 -10.21 12.28 -9.27
N GLU A 50 -10.93 11.37 -8.61
CA GLU A 50 -12.11 10.69 -9.17
C GLU A 50 -13.30 10.77 -8.20
N HIS A 51 -14.50 10.42 -8.69
CA HIS A 51 -15.69 10.21 -7.86
C HIS A 51 -15.94 8.69 -7.76
N THR A 52 -14.96 7.98 -7.23
CA THR A 52 -14.98 6.52 -7.08
C THR A 52 -14.38 6.15 -5.73
N ASN A 53 -14.85 5.04 -5.16
CA ASN A 53 -14.26 4.43 -3.98
C ASN A 53 -13.61 3.11 -4.41
N ILE A 54 -12.48 2.77 -3.81
CA ILE A 54 -11.79 1.50 -4.03
C ILE A 54 -12.65 0.32 -3.57
N TYR A 55 -13.47 0.55 -2.54
CA TYR A 55 -14.45 -0.39 -2.03
C TYR A 55 -15.82 -0.03 -2.60
N ASN A 56 -16.33 -0.86 -3.53
CA ASN A 56 -17.62 -0.61 -4.18
C ASN A 56 -18.82 -0.56 -3.20
N SER A 57 -18.65 -1.06 -1.98
CA SER A 57 -19.68 -1.08 -0.93
C SER A 57 -19.81 0.23 -0.16
N ILE A 58 -18.86 1.17 -0.29
CA ILE A 58 -18.83 2.42 0.45
C ILE A 58 -19.17 3.58 -0.50
N PRO A 59 -20.06 4.51 -0.12
CA PRO A 59 -20.35 5.70 -0.90
C PRO A 59 -19.08 6.51 -1.18
N SER A 60 -18.86 6.90 -2.44
CA SER A 60 -17.70 7.71 -2.82
C SER A 60 -17.92 9.18 -2.52
N LEU A 61 -16.91 9.84 -1.97
CA LEU A 61 -16.84 11.30 -1.91
C LEU A 61 -16.28 11.86 -3.23
N ASN A 62 -16.72 13.06 -3.62
CA ASN A 62 -16.19 13.74 -4.79
C ASN A 62 -14.76 14.26 -4.55
N MET A 63 -13.77 13.52 -5.05
CA MET A 63 -12.36 13.87 -4.98
C MET A 63 -11.81 14.45 -6.29
N THR A 64 -12.66 14.81 -7.26
CA THR A 64 -12.24 15.35 -8.57
C THR A 64 -11.30 16.56 -8.47
N THR A 65 -11.45 17.37 -7.41
CA THR A 65 -10.59 18.53 -7.15
C THR A 65 -9.29 18.17 -6.41
N ARG A 66 -9.25 17.04 -5.70
CA ARG A 66 -8.14 16.57 -4.86
C ARG A 66 -7.39 15.44 -5.56
N LYS A 67 -6.51 15.80 -6.49
CA LYS A 67 -5.92 14.89 -7.47
C LYS A 67 -4.63 14.20 -7.02
N PHE A 68 -3.99 14.69 -5.96
CA PHE A 68 -2.69 14.18 -5.52
C PHE A 68 -2.77 13.55 -4.14
N LEU A 69 -1.99 12.51 -3.90
CA LEU A 69 -1.86 11.86 -2.60
C LEU A 69 -0.57 12.32 -1.92
N LEU A 70 -0.73 12.89 -0.73
CA LEU A 70 0.35 13.33 0.15
C LEU A 70 0.51 12.31 1.27
N GLN A 71 1.74 11.88 1.55
CA GLN A 71 2.04 11.07 2.73
C GLN A 71 2.24 11.97 3.95
N THR A 72 1.66 11.60 5.09
CA THR A 72 1.81 12.34 6.34
C THR A 72 3.23 12.28 6.92
N SER A 73 4.03 11.28 6.57
CA SER A 73 5.44 11.23 6.94
C SER A 73 6.29 10.83 5.75
N PHE A 74 7.31 11.63 5.49
CA PHE A 74 8.34 11.33 4.48
C PHE A 74 9.54 10.61 5.10
N SER A 75 9.71 10.65 6.41
CA SER A 75 10.76 9.91 7.12
C SER A 75 10.42 8.42 7.15
N ASN A 76 9.15 8.09 7.44
CA ASN A 76 8.63 6.74 7.62
C ASN A 76 7.39 6.47 6.76
N VAL A 77 7.59 6.26 5.46
CA VAL A 77 6.50 6.03 4.47
C VAL A 77 5.66 4.77 4.79
N LEU A 78 6.19 3.81 5.54
CA LEU A 78 5.44 2.62 5.96
C LEU A 78 4.44 2.92 7.08
N ASN A 79 4.77 3.90 7.94
CA ASN A 79 3.94 4.34 9.07
C ASN A 79 3.31 5.72 8.77
N SER A 80 3.07 6.01 7.49
CA SER A 80 2.38 7.22 7.05
C SER A 80 1.00 6.88 6.50
N VAL A 81 0.12 7.86 6.58
CA VAL A 81 -1.20 7.80 5.95
C VAL A 81 -1.16 8.66 4.68
N GLY A 82 -1.79 8.16 3.62
CA GLY A 82 -2.04 8.93 2.40
C GLY A 82 -3.29 9.80 2.52
N VAL A 83 -3.17 11.08 2.17
CA VAL A 83 -4.28 12.05 2.17
C VAL A 83 -4.41 12.69 0.79
N CYS A 84 -5.61 12.72 0.22
CA CYS A 84 -5.85 13.39 -1.06
C CYS A 84 -5.86 14.92 -0.89
N VAL A 85 -4.99 15.61 -1.62
CA VAL A 85 -4.81 17.08 -1.64
C VAL A 85 -5.07 17.64 -3.04
N LYS A 86 -5.47 18.93 -3.12
CA LYS A 86 -5.66 19.62 -4.40
C LYS A 86 -4.32 19.98 -5.05
N HIS A 87 -3.38 20.43 -4.22
CA HIS A 87 -2.05 20.85 -4.62
C HIS A 87 -1.02 20.25 -3.66
N CYS A 88 0.11 19.81 -4.21
CA CYS A 88 1.28 19.41 -3.42
C CYS A 88 1.96 20.66 -2.81
N PRO A 89 2.49 20.59 -1.58
CA PRO A 89 3.27 21.69 -0.98
C PRO A 89 4.43 22.13 -1.87
N ASN A 90 4.39 23.38 -2.33
CA ASN A 90 5.39 23.98 -3.21
C ASN A 90 6.51 24.70 -2.42
N GLU A 91 6.43 24.71 -1.09
CA GLU A 91 7.41 25.24 -0.16
C GLU A 91 7.56 24.28 1.03
N THR A 92 8.66 24.39 1.76
CA THR A 92 8.86 23.62 2.98
C THR A 92 8.10 24.29 4.11
N LEU A 93 7.24 23.54 4.79
CA LEU A 93 6.50 24.02 5.96
C LEU A 93 7.26 23.60 7.21
N GLU A 94 7.87 24.55 7.91
CA GLU A 94 8.74 24.26 9.05
C GLU A 94 7.98 24.23 10.38
N SER A 95 6.94 25.07 10.50
CA SER A 95 6.18 25.25 11.73
C SER A 95 4.69 24.91 11.58
N LEU A 96 4.02 24.76 12.73
CA LEU A 96 2.56 24.60 12.79
C LEU A 96 1.83 25.83 12.26
N ASN A 97 2.44 27.02 12.35
CA ASN A 97 1.87 28.25 11.85
C ASN A 97 1.87 28.25 10.31
N ASP A 98 2.99 27.86 9.69
CA ASP A 98 3.09 27.74 8.23
C ASP A 98 2.10 26.69 7.71
N LEU A 99 1.97 25.58 8.43
CA LEU A 99 1.00 24.54 8.12
C LEU A 99 -0.45 25.07 8.16
N SER A 100 -0.79 25.86 9.19
CA SER A 100 -2.11 26.47 9.33
C SER A 100 -2.41 27.46 8.20
N GLU A 101 -1.46 28.35 7.89
CA GLU A 101 -1.58 29.32 6.82
C GLU A 101 -1.71 28.63 5.46
N TYR A 102 -0.92 27.59 5.20
CA TYR A 102 -1.01 26.80 3.98
C TYR A 102 -2.38 26.14 3.81
N VAL A 103 -2.93 25.56 4.87
CA VAL A 103 -4.28 24.96 4.87
C VAL A 103 -5.34 26.02 4.56
N GLN A 104 -5.26 27.20 5.18
CA GLN A 104 -6.20 28.29 4.92
C GLN A 104 -6.12 28.80 3.47
N LYS A 105 -4.90 28.99 2.96
CA LYS A 105 -4.65 29.51 1.61
C LYS A 105 -5.08 28.54 0.51
N THR A 106 -4.84 27.24 0.70
CA THR A 106 -5.10 26.22 -0.33
C THR A 106 -6.46 25.53 -0.18
N GLY A 107 -7.04 25.56 1.03
CA GLY A 107 -8.20 24.75 1.40
C GLY A 107 -7.92 23.25 1.32
N ASN A 108 -6.67 22.83 1.48
CA ASN A 108 -6.26 21.43 1.51
C ASN A 108 -6.52 20.83 2.90
N ARG A 109 -6.98 19.58 2.93
CA ARG A 109 -6.97 18.77 4.16
C ARG A 109 -5.68 17.96 4.18
N LEU A 110 -4.84 18.17 5.19
CA LEU A 110 -3.52 17.53 5.26
C LEU A 110 -3.44 16.37 6.25
N CYS A 111 -4.46 16.20 7.09
CA CYS A 111 -4.56 15.10 8.04
C CYS A 111 -5.50 14.01 7.54
N ASP A 112 -5.31 12.82 8.12
CA ASP A 112 -6.20 11.68 8.02
C ASP A 112 -7.67 12.09 8.23
N CYS A 113 -8.53 11.45 7.46
CA CYS A 113 -9.95 11.67 7.40
C CYS A 113 -10.69 11.46 8.74
N ARG A 114 -10.10 10.68 9.66
CA ARG A 114 -10.59 10.41 11.01
C ARG A 114 -10.20 11.49 12.02
N VAL A 115 -9.23 12.36 11.70
CA VAL A 115 -8.81 13.44 12.60
C VAL A 115 -9.82 14.58 12.55
N PRO A 116 -10.41 14.98 13.70
CA PRO A 116 -11.27 16.16 13.80
C PRO A 116 -10.49 17.42 13.47
N GLU A 117 -11.14 18.41 12.85
CA GLU A 117 -10.51 19.67 12.46
C GLU A 117 -9.80 20.39 13.62
N LYS A 118 -10.42 20.37 14.81
CA LYS A 118 -9.87 20.97 16.04
C LYS A 118 -8.55 20.34 16.51
N MET A 119 -8.24 19.12 16.05
CA MET A 119 -7.05 18.35 16.45
C MET A 119 -6.00 18.29 15.33
N GLN A 120 -6.19 18.97 14.20
CA GLN A 120 -5.21 18.91 13.10
C GLN A 120 -3.87 19.54 13.50
N LEU A 121 -3.91 20.62 14.28
CA LEU A 121 -2.71 21.32 14.74
C LEU A 121 -2.01 20.63 15.92
N SER A 122 -2.64 19.66 16.56
CA SER A 122 -2.01 18.90 17.66
C SER A 122 -1.18 17.71 17.18
N GLN A 123 -1.03 17.53 15.87
CA GLN A 123 -0.25 16.45 15.24
C GLN A 123 -0.52 15.05 15.85
N PRO A 124 -1.78 14.58 15.86
CA PRO A 124 -2.13 13.30 16.46
C PRO A 124 -1.41 12.14 15.78
N ARG A 125 -1.10 11.13 16.59
CA ARG A 125 -0.47 9.87 16.18
C ARG A 125 -1.13 8.68 16.88
N ILE A 126 -1.13 7.53 16.22
CA ILE A 126 -1.56 6.25 16.81
C ILE A 126 -0.35 5.32 16.80
N GLY A 127 0.26 5.11 17.96
CA GLY A 127 1.58 4.48 18.04
C GLY A 127 2.60 5.29 17.23
N ASP A 128 3.28 4.63 16.31
CA ASP A 128 4.27 5.24 15.39
C ASP A 128 3.65 5.81 14.10
N VAL A 129 2.32 5.69 13.92
CA VAL A 129 1.62 6.18 12.72
C VAL A 129 1.21 7.63 12.90
N HIS A 130 1.76 8.50 12.05
CA HIS A 130 1.42 9.92 12.02
C HIS A 130 0.12 10.15 11.24
N LEU A 131 -0.93 10.63 11.91
CA LEU A 131 -2.22 10.94 11.26
C LEU A 131 -2.24 12.31 10.59
N CYS A 132 -1.31 13.18 10.95
CA CYS A 132 -1.11 14.50 10.35
C CYS A 132 0.33 14.64 9.86
N PRO A 133 0.64 15.61 8.99
CA PRO A 133 1.98 15.79 8.47
C PRO A 133 3.01 16.01 9.57
N GLU A 134 4.07 15.23 9.54
CA GLU A 134 5.26 15.43 10.37
C GLU A 134 5.99 16.69 9.88
N LEU A 135 6.33 17.59 10.81
CA LEU A 135 7.13 18.77 10.51
C LEU A 135 8.63 18.44 10.62
N PRO A 136 9.48 19.00 9.74
CA PRO A 136 9.13 19.87 8.62
C PRO A 136 8.52 19.07 7.44
N VAL A 137 7.48 19.63 6.80
CA VAL A 137 6.92 19.06 5.57
C VAL A 137 7.77 19.57 4.40
N PRO A 138 8.51 18.70 3.69
CA PRO A 138 9.39 19.13 2.60
C PRO A 138 8.59 19.65 1.41
N GLN A 139 9.21 20.53 0.63
CA GLN A 139 8.72 20.87 -0.70
C GLN A 139 8.56 19.61 -1.57
N THR A 140 7.40 19.46 -2.20
CA THR A 140 7.05 18.30 -3.02
C THR A 140 6.59 18.72 -4.41
N ILE A 141 6.71 17.79 -5.35
CA ILE A 141 6.26 17.93 -6.73
C ILE A 141 5.30 16.79 -7.09
N PRO A 142 4.30 17.04 -7.94
CA PRO A 142 3.38 16.01 -8.38
C PRO A 142 4.04 15.03 -9.36
N MET A 143 3.97 13.73 -9.08
CA MET A 143 4.39 12.65 -9.98
C MET A 143 3.39 11.49 -9.93
N ARG A 144 2.73 11.18 -11.05
CA ARG A 144 1.71 10.11 -11.16
C ARG A 144 0.65 10.14 -10.03
N GLY A 145 0.17 11.33 -9.70
CA GLY A 145 -0.83 11.51 -8.64
C GLY A 145 -0.29 11.38 -7.22
N LEU A 146 1.03 11.27 -7.02
CA LEU A 146 1.69 11.31 -5.71
C LEU A 146 2.43 12.65 -5.53
N CYS A 147 2.50 13.16 -4.31
CA CYS A 147 3.40 14.25 -3.94
C CYS A 147 4.74 13.67 -3.49
N VAL A 148 5.81 13.99 -4.22
CA VAL A 148 7.16 13.45 -3.97
C VAL A 148 8.11 14.59 -3.59
N PRO A 149 8.88 14.48 -2.48
CA PRO A 149 9.89 15.45 -2.11
C PRO A 149 10.89 15.74 -3.23
N VAL A 150 11.15 17.02 -3.48
CA VAL A 150 12.10 17.46 -4.52
C VAL A 150 13.48 16.86 -4.27
N GLU A 151 13.88 16.77 -3.00
CA GLU A 151 15.17 16.19 -2.60
C GLU A 151 15.36 14.74 -3.05
N TRP A 152 14.30 13.94 -3.11
CA TRP A 152 14.39 12.55 -3.55
C TRP A 152 14.70 12.42 -5.03
N ARG A 153 14.26 13.39 -5.84
CA ARG A 153 14.65 13.46 -7.26
C ARG A 153 16.09 13.87 -7.45
N LEU A 154 16.58 14.81 -6.63
CA LEU A 154 17.94 15.32 -6.74
C LEU A 154 18.97 14.34 -6.15
N ASN A 155 18.60 13.62 -5.10
CA ASN A 155 19.47 12.66 -4.44
C ASN A 155 18.70 11.36 -4.10
N PRO A 156 18.75 10.34 -4.98
CA PRO A 156 18.07 9.07 -4.76
C PRO A 156 18.51 8.32 -3.49
N LYS A 157 19.65 8.68 -2.89
CA LYS A 157 20.13 8.10 -1.63
C LYS A 157 19.36 8.60 -0.41
N LYS A 158 18.65 9.73 -0.52
CA LYS A 158 17.79 10.29 0.53
C LYS A 158 16.38 9.69 0.57
N VAL A 159 16.03 8.85 -0.41
CA VAL A 159 14.78 8.07 -0.34
C VAL A 159 14.87 7.18 0.91
N PRO A 160 13.84 7.16 1.79
CA PRO A 160 13.84 6.34 3.00
C PRO A 160 14.33 4.93 2.69
N TYR A 161 15.35 4.48 3.42
CA TYR A 161 16.16 3.31 3.08
C TYR A 161 15.32 2.02 2.95
N ALA A 162 14.15 1.94 3.62
CA ALA A 162 13.17 0.87 3.47
C ALA A 162 12.48 0.88 2.08
N VAL A 163 12.08 2.06 1.59
CA VAL A 163 11.55 2.27 0.23
C VAL A 163 12.65 2.04 -0.81
N SER A 164 13.88 2.47 -0.54
CA SER A 164 15.03 2.29 -1.44
C SER A 164 15.46 0.83 -1.59
N LYS A 165 15.51 0.03 -0.51
CA LYS A 165 15.78 -1.42 -0.60
C LYS A 165 14.68 -2.16 -1.38
N LYS A 166 13.40 -1.81 -1.18
CA LYS A 166 12.27 -2.39 -1.92
C LYS A 166 12.26 -1.95 -3.39
N ALA A 167 12.40 -0.65 -3.67
CA ALA A 167 12.39 -0.10 -5.02
C ALA A 167 13.66 -0.44 -5.84
N ARG A 168 14.83 -0.60 -5.21
CA ARG A 168 16.06 -1.07 -5.88
C ARG A 168 16.01 -2.58 -6.16
N LYS A 169 15.33 -3.36 -5.32
CA LYS A 169 14.94 -4.75 -5.63
C LYS A 169 13.99 -4.75 -6.84
N GLU A 170 13.00 -3.86 -6.89
CA GLU A 170 11.98 -3.82 -7.96
C GLU A 170 12.44 -3.20 -9.30
N SER A 171 13.34 -2.21 -9.32
CA SER A 171 13.81 -1.57 -10.57
C SER A 171 14.95 -2.32 -11.28
N MET A 172 15.66 -3.21 -10.59
CA MET A 172 16.51 -4.24 -11.23
C MET A 172 15.74 -5.54 -11.52
N LEU A 173 14.45 -5.58 -11.19
CA LEU A 173 13.55 -6.66 -11.57
C LEU A 173 12.76 -6.25 -12.82
N ARG A 174 13.31 -6.64 -13.97
CA ARG A 174 12.48 -7.23 -15.03
C ARG A 174 11.49 -8.16 -14.32
N ILE A 175 10.20 -7.87 -14.43
CA ILE A 175 9.05 -8.65 -13.91
C ILE A 175 9.48 -10.07 -13.52
N ARG A 176 9.95 -10.22 -12.29
CA ARG A 176 10.06 -11.50 -11.59
C ARG A 176 9.05 -11.33 -10.48
N THR A 177 7.98 -12.09 -10.57
CA THR A 177 7.01 -12.26 -9.50
C THR A 177 7.77 -12.47 -8.19
N VAL A 178 7.77 -11.46 -7.31
CA VAL A 178 8.37 -11.55 -5.98
C VAL A 178 7.33 -12.19 -5.08
N GLU A 179 7.58 -13.47 -4.82
CA GLU A 179 7.34 -14.11 -3.54
C GLU A 179 7.82 -13.15 -2.44
N ASP A 180 6.89 -12.57 -1.68
CA ASP A 180 7.05 -11.99 -0.32
C ASP A 180 5.76 -11.16 0.01
N LEU A 181 4.58 -11.67 -0.39
CA LEU A 181 3.34 -11.27 0.25
C LEU A 181 3.20 -12.22 1.45
N ASP A 182 3.67 -11.77 2.62
CA ASP A 182 3.31 -12.37 3.90
C ASP A 182 1.80 -12.18 4.11
N PHE A 183 1.00 -13.02 3.43
CA PHE A 183 -0.37 -13.27 3.81
C PHE A 183 -0.31 -13.99 5.14
N HIS A 184 -0.48 -13.23 6.23
CA HIS A 184 -0.82 -13.80 7.53
C HIS A 184 -2.25 -14.34 7.43
N PHE A 185 -2.39 -15.51 6.80
CA PHE A 185 -3.63 -16.26 6.74
C PHE A 185 -3.89 -16.75 8.17
N SER A 186 -4.90 -16.18 8.83
CA SER A 186 -5.35 -16.67 10.13
C SER A 186 -5.90 -18.08 9.92
N TRP A 187 -5.10 -19.09 10.26
CA TRP A 187 -5.44 -20.51 10.10
C TRP A 187 -6.58 -20.89 11.07
N THR A 188 -7.81 -20.60 10.68
CA THR A 188 -9.00 -21.28 11.22
C THR A 188 -9.77 -21.86 10.04
N VAL A 189 -9.19 -22.87 9.40
CA VAL A 189 -9.86 -23.74 8.44
C VAL A 189 -9.59 -25.17 8.92
N PRO A 190 -10.60 -26.04 9.04
CA PRO A 190 -10.48 -27.28 9.78
C PRO A 190 -9.50 -28.23 9.08
N ALA A 191 -8.59 -28.80 9.87
CA ALA A 191 -7.67 -29.82 9.42
C ALA A 191 -8.48 -31.02 8.86
N ILE A 192 -8.43 -31.23 7.56
CA ILE A 192 -8.80 -32.51 6.95
C ILE A 192 -7.65 -33.46 7.26
N SER A 193 -7.71 -34.11 8.43
CA SER A 193 -6.81 -35.19 8.79
C SER A 193 -7.16 -36.42 7.95
N LEU A 194 -6.48 -36.61 6.82
CA LEU A 194 -6.40 -37.90 6.15
C LEU A 194 -5.49 -38.81 6.98
N VAL A 195 -6.09 -39.53 7.93
CA VAL A 195 -5.42 -40.62 8.65
C VAL A 195 -5.29 -41.79 7.68
N LEU A 196 -4.12 -41.94 7.07
CA LEU A 196 -3.73 -43.17 6.38
C LEU A 196 -3.29 -44.18 7.44
N THR A 197 -4.21 -45.04 7.88
CA THR A 197 -3.85 -46.24 8.64
C THR A 197 -3.27 -47.28 7.69
N TRP A 198 -1.99 -47.62 7.85
CA TRP A 198 -1.40 -48.80 7.23
C TRP A 198 -1.72 -50.02 8.11
N GLY A 199 -2.58 -50.90 7.62
CA GLY A 199 -2.78 -52.24 8.18
C GLY A 199 -1.65 -53.17 7.73
N LYS A 200 -1.18 -54.01 8.65
CA LYS A 200 -0.06 -54.96 8.51
C LYS A 200 -0.23 -55.97 7.38
#